data_AF-A0A940AAJ9-F1
#
_entry.id   AF-A0A940AAJ9-F1
#
_cell.length_a   1.000
_cell.length_b   1.000
_cell.length_c   1.000
_cell.angle_alpha   90.00
_cell.angle_beta   90.00
_cell.angle_gamma   90.00
#
_symmetry.space_group_name_H-M   'P 1'
#
loop_
_entity.id
_entity.type
_entity.pdbx_description
1 polymer ?
#
loop_
_entity_poly.entity_id
_entity_poly.type
_entity_poly.pdbx_seq_one_letter_code
_entity_poly.pdbx_strand_id
1 'polypeptide(L)'
;IYIAGGIRGMERGTVSEQREPDGTERYAEMELLRLAMPRRVFTLSQVKSCADRVKWLWDNRELIGGLQWVSEPKVLRFFFGRMTEIGYWQEDLVKKFRADFGDSL
;
A
#
# COMPACT_ATOMS: atom_id res chain seq x y z
N ILE A 1 -1.77 3.19 2.96
CA ILE A 1 -1.73 4.67 2.78
C ILE A 1 -2.80 5.21 1.83
N TYR A 2 -3.12 4.51 0.74
CA TYR A 2 -4.15 4.97 -0.19
C TYR A 2 -5.55 5.11 0.45
N ILE A 3 -6.01 4.09 1.18
CA ILE A 3 -7.33 4.11 1.86
C ILE A 3 -7.45 5.30 2.84
N ALA A 4 -6.45 5.52 3.68
CA ALA A 4 -6.49 6.53 4.75
C ALA A 4 -6.06 7.94 4.32
N GLY A 5 -5.64 8.16 3.07
CA GLY A 5 -5.07 9.45 2.69
C GLY A 5 -4.99 9.77 1.21
N GLY A 6 -5.52 8.93 0.33
CA GLY A 6 -5.47 9.14 -1.13
C GLY A 6 -4.06 9.12 -1.74
N ILE A 7 -3.03 8.84 -0.95
CA ILE A 7 -1.63 8.86 -1.37
C ILE A 7 -1.28 7.53 -2.03
N ARG A 8 -0.68 7.59 -3.22
CA ARG A 8 -0.23 6.42 -3.96
C ARG A 8 1.28 6.24 -3.81
N GLY A 9 1.67 5.16 -3.14
CA GLY A 9 3.05 4.68 -3.13
C GLY A 9 3.26 3.57 -4.16
N MET A 10 4.51 3.18 -4.34
CA MET A 10 4.90 2.04 -5.16
C MET A 10 5.49 0.96 -4.27
N GLU A 11 4.94 -0.24 -4.31
CA GLU A 11 5.55 -1.41 -3.67
C GLU A 11 6.95 -1.64 -4.26
N ARG A 12 7.89 -2.01 -3.39
CA ARG A 12 9.28 -2.37 -3.68
C ARG A 12 9.69 -3.49 -2.75
N GLY A 13 9.15 -4.67 -3.01
CA GLY A 13 9.42 -5.91 -2.29
C GLY A 13 9.12 -7.11 -3.18
N THR A 14 8.65 -8.20 -2.59
CA THR A 14 8.45 -9.48 -3.29
C THR A 14 7.53 -9.36 -4.50
N VAL A 15 6.50 -8.51 -4.47
CA VAL A 15 5.57 -8.38 -5.62
C VAL A 15 6.26 -7.78 -6.84
N SER A 16 7.23 -6.89 -6.62
CA SER A 16 8.06 -6.29 -7.68
C SER A 16 9.03 -7.29 -8.31
N GLU A 17 9.38 -8.38 -7.63
CA GLU A 17 10.22 -9.45 -8.18
C GLU A 17 9.43 -10.29 -9.19
N GLN A 18 10.15 -11.03 -10.05
CA GLN A 18 9.54 -12.04 -10.91
C GLN A 18 9.53 -13.40 -10.22
N ARG A 19 8.58 -14.26 -10.56
CA ARG A 19 8.68 -15.68 -10.21
C ARG A 19 9.89 -16.30 -10.89
N GLU A 20 10.48 -17.28 -10.24
CA GLU A 20 11.51 -18.09 -10.82
C GLU A 20 10.96 -18.93 -12.00
N PRO A 21 11.81 -19.43 -12.92
CA PRO A 21 11.37 -20.22 -14.06
C PRO A 21 10.58 -21.49 -13.69
N ASP A 22 10.80 -22.02 -12.49
CA ASP A 22 10.09 -23.17 -11.93
C ASP A 22 8.74 -22.81 -11.26
N GLY A 23 8.39 -21.52 -11.23
CA GLY A 23 7.19 -20.99 -10.60
C GLY A 23 7.33 -20.66 -9.11
N THR A 24 8.50 -20.91 -8.51
CA THR A 24 8.74 -20.56 -7.11
C THR A 24 8.81 -19.05 -6.90
N GLU A 25 8.48 -18.63 -5.68
CA GLU A 25 8.48 -17.22 -5.28
C GLU A 25 9.83 -16.86 -4.69
N ARG A 26 10.53 -15.91 -5.31
CA ARG A 26 11.73 -15.34 -4.72
C ARG A 26 11.33 -14.16 -3.83
N TYR A 27 11.51 -14.33 -2.53
CA TYR A 27 11.28 -13.25 -1.58
C TYR A 27 12.35 -12.16 -1.73
N ALA A 28 11.90 -10.91 -1.71
CA ALA A 28 12.81 -9.77 -1.70
C ALA A 28 13.53 -9.68 -0.34
N GLU A 29 14.77 -9.22 -0.34
CA GLU A 29 15.53 -8.98 0.89
C GLU A 29 14.93 -7.84 1.72
N MET A 30 14.19 -6.93 1.07
CA MET A 30 13.53 -5.80 1.70
C MET A 30 12.09 -5.68 1.22
N GLU A 31 11.16 -5.50 2.15
CA GLU A 31 9.73 -5.25 1.89
C GLU A 31 9.42 -3.78 2.13
N LEU A 32 9.46 -2.97 1.07
CA LEU A 32 9.38 -1.52 1.17
C LEU A 32 8.19 -0.93 0.40
N LEU A 33 7.72 0.22 0.89
CA LEU A 33 6.82 1.09 0.17
C LEU A 33 7.57 2.38 -0.20
N ARG A 34 7.77 2.61 -1.50
CA ARG A 34 8.44 3.82 -2.00
C ARG A 34 7.43 4.94 -2.22
N LEU A 35 7.63 6.06 -1.51
CA LEU A 35 6.94 7.33 -1.75
C LEU A 35 7.80 8.24 -2.62
N ALA A 36 7.64 8.15 -3.94
CA ALA A 36 8.41 8.97 -4.88
C ALA A 36 7.86 10.41 -4.92
N MET A 37 8.73 11.39 -4.75
CA MET A 37 8.37 12.82 -4.77
C MET A 37 8.78 13.47 -6.11
N PRO A 38 7.82 13.82 -6.99
CA PRO A 38 8.10 14.56 -8.20
C PRO A 38 8.61 15.97 -7.88
N ARG A 39 9.57 16.44 -8.69
CA ARG A 39 10.22 17.74 -8.48
C ARG A 39 9.23 18.88 -8.70
N ARG A 40 9.12 19.79 -7.72
CA ARG A 40 8.32 21.04 -7.77
C ARG A 40 6.81 20.83 -7.98
N VAL A 41 6.27 19.65 -7.63
CA VAL A 41 4.84 19.35 -7.77
C VAL A 41 4.08 19.54 -6.46
N PHE A 42 4.66 19.11 -5.34
CA PHE A 42 3.99 19.12 -4.04
C PHE A 42 4.38 20.30 -3.16
N THR A 43 3.41 20.82 -2.42
CA THR A 43 3.60 21.84 -1.38
C THR A 43 4.00 21.20 -0.04
N LEU A 44 4.53 22.00 0.88
CA LEU A 44 4.84 21.53 2.23
C LEU A 44 3.62 20.95 2.96
N SER A 45 2.42 21.52 2.76
CA SER A 45 1.19 21.02 3.40
C SER A 45 0.81 19.63 2.90
N GLN A 46 0.99 19.34 1.60
CA GLN A 46 0.74 18.00 1.05
C GLN A 46 1.73 16.97 1.61
N VAL A 47 2.99 17.36 1.78
CA VAL A 47 4.02 16.49 2.38
C VAL A 47 3.73 16.21 3.86
N LYS A 48 3.35 17.24 4.62
CA LYS A 48 2.96 17.08 6.03
C LYS A 48 1.73 16.17 6.17
N SER A 49 0.70 16.38 5.34
CA SER A 49 -0.45 15.49 5.30
C SER A 49 -0.04 14.03 5.03
N CYS A 50 0.87 13.79 4.09
CA CYS A 50 1.41 12.45 3.85
C CYS A 50 2.10 11.86 5.09
N ALA A 51 2.98 12.62 5.76
CA ALA A 51 3.66 12.19 6.97
C ALA A 51 2.67 11.85 8.11
N ASP A 52 1.66 12.68 8.31
CA ASP A 52 0.61 12.47 9.32
C ASP A 52 -0.17 11.17 9.05
N ARG A 53 -0.51 10.91 7.77
CA ARG A 53 -1.19 9.66 7.37
C ARG A 53 -0.31 8.42 7.51
N VAL A 54 0.99 8.52 7.24
CA VAL A 54 1.94 7.42 7.49
C VAL A 54 2.01 7.13 8.99
N LYS A 55 2.13 8.17 9.83
CA LYS A 55 2.20 8.01 11.28
C LYS A 55 0.93 7.35 11.85
N TRP A 56 -0.24 7.84 11.45
CA TRP A 56 -1.51 7.27 11.90
C TRP A 56 -1.66 5.80 11.49
N LEU A 57 -1.26 5.44 10.26
CA LEU A 57 -1.27 4.05 9.82
C LEU A 57 -0.30 3.17 10.61
N TRP A 58 0.87 3.69 10.95
CA TRP A 58 1.83 2.98 11.79
C TRP A 58 1.24 2.66 13.17
N ASP A 59 0.54 3.61 13.77
CA ASP A 59 -0.11 3.44 15.08
C ASP A 59 -1.26 2.42 15.02
N ASN A 60 -1.92 2.29 13.87
CA ASN A 60 -3.06 1.38 13.63
C ASN A 60 -2.70 0.16 12.77
N ARG A 61 -1.41 -0.17 12.63
CA ARG A 61 -0.91 -1.19 11.67
C ARG A 61 -1.47 -2.59 11.89
N GLU A 62 -1.87 -2.92 13.12
CA GLU A 62 -2.48 -4.22 13.47
C GLU A 62 -3.84 -4.43 12.79
N LEU A 63 -4.47 -3.36 12.30
CA LEU A 63 -5.69 -3.44 11.50
C LEU A 63 -5.43 -3.77 10.03
N ILE A 64 -4.18 -3.82 9.57
CA ILE A 64 -3.85 -4.02 8.15
C ILE A 64 -3.58 -5.51 7.94
N GLY A 65 -4.45 -6.16 7.17
CA GLY A 65 -4.29 -7.56 6.79
C GLY A 65 -3.55 -7.76 5.47
N GLY A 66 -3.42 -9.03 5.08
CA GLY A 66 -2.76 -9.44 3.85
C GLY A 66 -3.60 -9.22 2.59
N LEU A 67 -2.96 -9.45 1.45
CA LEU A 67 -3.57 -9.49 0.12
C LEU A 67 -3.30 -10.85 -0.53
N GLN A 68 -4.15 -11.24 -1.48
CA GLN A 68 -4.00 -12.44 -2.29
C GLN A 68 -4.20 -12.13 -3.77
N TRP A 69 -3.54 -12.89 -4.65
CA TRP A 69 -3.69 -12.76 -6.09
C TRP A 69 -5.08 -13.18 -6.55
N VAL A 70 -5.72 -12.33 -7.36
CA VAL A 70 -6.91 -12.66 -8.15
C VAL A 70 -6.50 -13.00 -9.58
N SER A 71 -5.52 -12.26 -10.11
CA SER A 71 -4.94 -12.49 -11.42
C SER A 71 -3.47 -12.12 -11.39
N GLU A 72 -2.59 -13.09 -11.64
CA GLU A 72 -1.15 -12.91 -11.69
C GLU A 72 -0.63 -13.15 -13.13
N PRO A 73 -0.31 -12.10 -13.89
CA PRO A 73 0.31 -12.21 -15.21
C PRO A 73 1.73 -12.79 -15.12
N LYS A 74 2.15 -13.55 -16.14
CA LYS A 74 3.50 -14.15 -16.18
C LYS A 74 4.64 -13.14 -16.24
N VAL A 75 4.36 -11.95 -16.79
CA VAL A 75 5.33 -10.86 -16.93
C VAL A 75 4.75 -9.58 -16.34
N LEU A 76 5.61 -8.74 -15.76
CA LEU A 76 5.22 -7.45 -15.17
C LEU A 76 4.01 -7.57 -14.21
N ARG A 77 4.02 -8.63 -13.37
CA ARG A 77 2.92 -8.92 -12.45
C ARG A 77 2.60 -7.77 -11.49
N PHE A 78 3.61 -7.02 -11.05
CA PHE A 78 3.43 -5.83 -10.20
C PHE A 78 2.66 -4.70 -10.89
N PHE A 79 2.64 -4.69 -12.23
CA PHE A 79 2.01 -3.63 -13.01
C PHE A 79 0.59 -4.01 -13.46
N PHE A 80 0.41 -5.24 -13.95
CA PHE A 80 -0.86 -5.71 -14.51
C PHE A 80 -1.66 -6.63 -13.58
N GLY A 81 -1.02 -7.14 -12.53
CA GLY A 81 -1.64 -8.05 -11.61
C GLY A 81 -2.73 -7.39 -10.77
N ARG A 82 -3.68 -8.21 -10.33
CA ARG A 82 -4.79 -7.78 -9.48
C ARG A 82 -4.80 -8.64 -8.23
N MET A 83 -4.95 -7.97 -7.09
CA MET A 83 -5.04 -8.59 -5.79
C MET A 83 -6.32 -8.15 -5.11
N THR A 84 -6.77 -8.95 -4.15
CA THR A 84 -7.85 -8.61 -3.23
C THR A 84 -7.36 -8.83 -1.81
N GLU A 85 -7.97 -8.12 -0.88
CA GLU A 85 -7.87 -8.31 0.55
C GLU A 85 -8.09 -9.76 1.00
N ILE A 86 -7.36 -10.15 2.03
CA ILE A 86 -7.68 -11.35 2.81
C ILE A 86 -8.53 -10.89 4.00
N GLY A 87 -9.84 -11.18 3.95
CA GLY A 87 -10.80 -10.75 4.97
C GLY A 87 -11.37 -9.36 4.70
N TYR A 88 -11.67 -8.61 5.78
CA TYR A 88 -12.39 -7.32 5.72
C TYR A 88 -11.64 -6.18 6.41
N TRP A 89 -10.33 -6.32 6.56
CA TRP A 89 -9.47 -5.39 7.32
C TRP A 89 -9.52 -3.95 6.79
N GLN A 90 -9.76 -3.79 5.49
CA GLN A 90 -9.93 -2.51 4.81
C GLN A 90 -11.17 -1.77 5.32
N GLU A 91 -12.26 -2.48 5.64
CA GLU A 91 -13.47 -1.88 6.20
C GLU A 91 -13.23 -1.40 7.62
N ASP A 92 -12.54 -2.21 8.43
CA ASP A 92 -12.22 -1.87 9.81
C ASP A 92 -11.24 -0.69 9.87
N LEU A 93 -10.29 -0.62 8.94
CA LEU A 93 -9.43 0.54 8.77
C LEU A 93 -10.21 1.80 8.41
N VAL A 94 -11.19 1.71 7.49
CA VAL A 94 -12.06 2.84 7.13
C VAL A 94 -12.93 3.27 8.31
N LYS A 95 -13.51 2.34 9.06
CA LYS A 95 -14.29 2.63 10.27
C LYS A 95 -13.43 3.36 11.31
N LYS A 96 -12.22 2.86 11.57
CA LYS A 96 -11.27 3.49 12.50
C LYS A 96 -10.86 4.89 12.02
N PHE A 97 -10.60 5.06 10.73
CA PHE A 97 -10.28 6.37 10.16
C PHE A 97 -11.42 7.38 10.36
N ARG A 98 -12.67 6.99 10.05
CA ARG A 98 -13.84 7.84 10.25
C ARG A 98 -14.10 8.15 11.72
N ALA A 99 -13.83 7.21 12.63
CA ALA A 99 -13.96 7.46 14.06
C ALA A 99 -12.96 8.52 14.56
N ASP A 100 -11.73 8.53 14.02
CA ASP A 100 -10.68 9.45 14.45
C ASP A 100 -10.73 10.82 13.76
N PHE A 101 -11.21 10.88 12.51
CA PHE A 101 -11.18 12.11 11.68
C PHE A 101 -12.56 12.59 11.20
N GLY A 102 -13.66 11.87 11.49
CA GLY A 102 -14.99 12.18 10.98
C GLY A 102 -15.10 12.06 9.46
N ASP A 103 -15.86 12.96 8.84
CA ASP A 103 -16.01 13.06 7.37
C ASP A 103 -14.87 13.86 6.70
N SER A 104 -13.76 14.12 7.41
CA SER A 104 -12.59 14.76 6.85
C SER A 104 -11.79 13.80 5.95
N LEU A 105 -12.38 13.45 4.80
CA LEU A 105 -11.74 12.76 3.68
C LEU A 105 -11.32 13.78 2.60
#